data_AF-A0AAV6TJ51-F1
#
_entry.id   AF-A0AAV6TJ51-F1
#
_cell.length_a   1.000
_cell.length_b   1.000
_cell.length_c   1.000
_cell.angle_alpha   90.00
_cell.angle_beta   90.00
_cell.angle_gamma   90.00
#
_symmetry.space_group_name_H-M   'P 1'
#
loop_
_entity.id
_entity.type
_entity.pdbx_description
1 polymer ?
#
loop_
_entity_poly.entity_id
_entity_poly.type
_entity_poly.pdbx_seq_one_letter_code
_entity_poly.pdbx_strand_id
1 'polypeptide(L)'
;MFFKNIINKHKDTFDSKNMRDFIDKYIFEVTSKQEKDPNTSFSDDTLANNVLDLFVAGSETTRTTIMWFVYVAAAFPQHQERIKEEIMEVIGPERDPEYQDIKSMPLTHSFILEVMRWKTISPLNVAH
;
A
#
# COMPACT_ATOMS: atom_id res chain seq x y z
N MET A 1 21.77 -2.91 -0.11
CA MET A 1 22.25 -3.79 -1.20
C MET A 1 21.14 -4.10 -2.21
N PHE A 2 19.93 -4.49 -1.79
CA PHE A 2 18.80 -4.74 -2.70
C PHE A 2 18.21 -3.47 -3.36
N PHE A 3 17.71 -2.50 -2.57
CA PHE A 3 17.06 -1.30 -3.12
C PHE A 3 18.01 -0.40 -3.93
N LYS A 4 19.30 -0.36 -3.58
CA LYS A 4 20.32 0.32 -4.39
C LYS A 4 20.43 -0.29 -5.80
N ASN A 5 20.35 -1.62 -5.92
CA ASN A 5 20.35 -2.28 -7.24
C ASN A 5 19.09 -1.94 -8.05
N ILE A 6 17.93 -1.82 -7.40
CA ILE A 6 16.69 -1.39 -8.05
C ILE A 6 16.82 0.06 -8.54
N ILE A 7 17.34 0.96 -7.69
CA ILE A 7 17.57 2.36 -8.06
C ILE A 7 18.52 2.46 -9.26
N ASN A 8 19.61 1.69 -9.27
CA ASN A 8 20.53 1.66 -10.41
C ASN A 8 19.83 1.21 -11.70
N LYS A 9 19.01 0.16 -11.65
CA LYS A 9 18.19 -0.24 -12.81
C LYS A 9 17.23 0.86 -13.27
N HIS A 10 16.69 1.66 -12.34
CA HIS A 10 15.85 2.79 -12.71
C HIS A 10 16.65 3.87 -13.42
N LYS A 11 17.86 4.16 -12.94
CA LYS A 11 18.80 5.11 -13.57
C LYS A 11 19.23 4.67 -14.97
N ASP A 12 19.51 3.39 -15.16
CA ASP A 12 19.94 2.84 -16.45
C ASP A 12 18.90 3.05 -17.56
N THR A 13 17.62 3.07 -17.21
CA THR A 13 16.50 3.25 -18.15
C THR A 13 15.72 4.54 -17.86
N PHE A 14 16.35 5.53 -17.24
CA PHE A 14 15.67 6.75 -16.82
C PHE A 14 15.27 7.60 -18.04
N ASP A 15 14.00 7.99 -18.09
CA ASP A 15 13.46 8.90 -19.10
C ASP A 15 12.67 10.02 -18.41
N SER A 16 13.15 11.26 -18.53
CA SER A 16 12.49 12.43 -17.93
C SER A 16 11.12 12.74 -18.52
N LYS A 17 10.79 12.18 -19.70
CA LYS A 17 9.47 12.32 -20.32
C LYS A 17 8.50 11.22 -19.89
N ASN A 18 8.99 10.15 -19.28
CA ASN A 18 8.19 8.99 -18.89
C ASN A 18 8.61 8.49 -17.50
N MET A 19 8.07 9.13 -16.46
CA MET A 19 8.29 8.75 -15.07
C MET A 19 7.42 7.54 -14.70
N ARG A 20 8.04 6.38 -14.47
CA ARG A 20 7.31 5.12 -14.24
C ARG A 20 6.68 5.04 -12.85
N ASP A 21 7.41 5.50 -11.83
CA ASP A 21 7.01 5.36 -10.44
C ASP A 21 7.63 6.42 -9.52
N PHE A 22 7.52 6.18 -8.21
CA PHE A 22 8.10 7.02 -7.17
C PHE A 22 9.63 7.18 -7.31
N ILE A 23 10.35 6.12 -7.70
CA ILE A 23 11.81 6.11 -7.80
C ILE A 23 12.26 7.05 -8.92
N ASP A 24 11.64 6.97 -10.10
CA ASP A 24 11.95 7.87 -11.22
C ASP A 24 11.67 9.34 -10.88
N LYS A 25 10.53 9.61 -10.22
CA LYS A 25 10.19 10.96 -9.78
C LYS A 25 11.22 11.50 -8.80
N TYR A 26 11.68 10.68 -7.87
CA TYR A 26 12.70 11.09 -6.91
C TYR A 26 14.06 11.30 -7.58
N ILE A 27 14.47 10.43 -8.52
CA ILE A 27 15.71 10.60 -9.30
C ILE A 27 15.70 11.94 -10.03
N PHE A 28 14.58 12.30 -10.67
CA PHE A 28 14.43 13.60 -11.33
C PHE A 28 14.60 14.77 -10.34
N GLU A 29 14.00 14.68 -9.16
CA GLU A 29 14.14 15.70 -8.11
C GLU A 29 15.56 15.81 -7.56
N VAL A 30 16.28 14.68 -7.41
CA VAL A 30 17.70 14.68 -7.02
C VAL A 30 18.51 15.51 -8.01
N THR A 31 18.37 15.25 -9.31
CA THR A 31 19.09 15.99 -10.35
C THR A 31 18.72 17.48 -10.34
N SER A 32 17.43 17.81 -10.30
CA SER A 32 16.92 19.20 -10.31
C SER A 32 17.33 20.01 -9.07
N LYS A 33 17.39 19.38 -7.89
CA LYS A 33 17.70 20.07 -6.63
C LYS A 33 19.19 20.14 -6.34
N GLN A 34 19.98 19.11 -6.66
CA GLN A 34 21.43 19.15 -6.45
C GLN A 34 22.10 20.22 -7.31
N GLU A 35 21.59 20.49 -8.51
CA GLU A 35 22.06 21.61 -9.35
C GLU A 35 21.84 22.98 -8.71
N LYS A 36 20.83 23.12 -7.83
CA LYS A 36 20.44 24.39 -7.20
C LYS A 36 20.97 24.54 -5.78
N ASP A 37 21.06 23.44 -5.04
CA ASP A 37 21.49 23.39 -3.65
C ASP A 37 22.29 22.10 -3.38
N PRO A 38 23.63 22.18 -3.34
CA PRO A 38 24.49 21.05 -3.01
C PRO A 38 24.27 20.46 -1.61
N ASN A 39 23.60 21.18 -0.70
CA ASN A 39 23.31 20.73 0.67
C ASN A 39 21.92 20.11 0.81
N THR A 40 21.24 19.82 -0.30
CA THR A 40 19.91 19.23 -0.28
C THR A 40 19.90 17.84 0.37
N SER A 41 18.81 17.49 1.05
CA SER A 41 18.61 16.14 1.59
C SER A 41 18.26 15.09 0.51
N PHE A 42 18.03 15.53 -0.72
CA PHE A 42 17.76 14.66 -1.86
C PHE A 42 19.06 13.98 -2.32
N SER A 43 19.17 12.70 -2.00
CA SER A 43 20.31 11.86 -2.38
C SER A 43 19.84 10.43 -2.70
N ASP A 44 20.70 9.66 -3.35
CA ASP A 44 20.47 8.23 -3.60
C ASP A 44 20.29 7.42 -2.31
N ASP A 45 21.00 7.80 -1.24
CA ASP A 45 20.89 7.12 0.05
C ASP A 45 19.56 7.44 0.72
N THR A 46 19.13 8.70 0.68
CA THR A 46 17.79 9.10 1.14
C THR A 46 16.70 8.39 0.34
N LEU A 47 16.86 8.28 -0.98
CA LEU A 47 15.95 7.53 -1.85
C LEU A 47 15.89 6.05 -1.45
N ALA A 48 17.04 5.40 -1.24
CA ALA A 48 17.09 4.01 -0.83
C ALA A 48 16.38 3.75 0.51
N ASN A 49 16.54 4.66 1.48
CA ASN A 49 15.84 4.59 2.76
C ASN A 49 14.34 4.80 2.60
N ASN A 50 13.91 5.81 1.84
CA ASN A 50 12.49 6.06 1.60
C ASN A 50 11.79 4.88 0.90
N VAL A 51 12.45 4.24 -0.08
CA VAL A 51 11.90 3.07 -0.76
C VAL A 51 11.81 1.88 0.19
N LEU A 52 12.81 1.68 1.05
CA LEU A 52 12.78 0.64 2.09
C LEU A 52 11.61 0.88 3.05
N ASP A 53 11.45 2.10 3.55
CA ASP A 53 10.39 2.47 4.49
C ASP A 53 9.01 2.27 3.88
N LEU A 54 8.78 2.78 2.66
CA LEU A 54 7.52 2.58 1.94
C LEU A 54 7.22 1.10 1.72
N PHE A 55 8.23 0.31 1.34
CA PHE A 55 8.06 -1.12 1.10
C PHE A 55 7.70 -1.87 2.38
N VAL A 56 8.43 -1.65 3.46
CA VAL A 56 8.17 -2.34 4.74
C VAL A 56 6.84 -1.90 5.34
N ALA A 57 6.58 -0.58 5.38
CA ALA A 57 5.33 -0.04 5.91
C ALA A 57 4.12 -0.53 5.11
N GLY A 58 4.21 -0.60 3.78
CA GLY A 58 3.12 -1.09 2.94
C GLY A 58 2.95 -2.62 3.02
N SER A 59 4.02 -3.39 2.91
CA SER A 59 3.93 -4.85 2.80
C SER A 59 3.48 -5.52 4.10
N GLU A 60 4.14 -5.25 5.23
CA GLU A 60 3.86 -5.96 6.47
C GLU A 60 2.51 -5.57 7.07
N THR A 61 2.13 -4.29 6.98
CA THR A 61 0.84 -3.83 7.53
C THR A 61 -0.33 -4.35 6.72
N THR A 62 -0.27 -4.30 5.38
CA THR A 62 -1.31 -4.86 4.51
C THR A 62 -1.40 -6.38 4.67
N ARG A 63 -0.26 -7.10 4.70
CA ARG A 63 -0.25 -8.56 4.92
C ARG A 63 -0.93 -8.93 6.22
N THR A 64 -0.56 -8.27 7.31
CA THR A 64 -1.13 -8.54 8.65
C THR A 64 -2.62 -8.22 8.70
N THR A 65 -3.04 -7.13 8.05
CA THR A 65 -4.44 -6.73 7.96
C THR A 65 -5.28 -7.78 7.24
N ILE A 66 -4.84 -8.26 6.07
CA ILE A 66 -5.52 -9.32 5.31
C ILE A 66 -5.60 -10.61 6.12
N MET A 67 -4.52 -10.97 6.81
CA MET A 67 -4.49 -12.15 7.67
C MET A 67 -5.55 -12.07 8.79
N TRP A 68 -5.70 -10.90 9.43
CA TRP A 68 -6.76 -10.69 10.42
C TRP A 68 -8.15 -10.80 9.82
N PHE A 69 -8.38 -10.27 8.61
CA PHE A 69 -9.64 -10.41 7.92
C PHE A 69 -10.04 -11.87 7.71
N VAL A 70 -9.12 -12.67 7.18
CA VAL A 70 -9.33 -14.11 6.95
C VAL A 70 -9.59 -14.83 8.28
N TYR A 71 -8.79 -14.52 9.31
CA TYR A 71 -8.93 -15.13 10.63
C TYR A 71 -10.29 -14.83 11.28
N VAL A 72 -10.72 -13.56 11.24
CA VAL A 72 -12.00 -13.15 11.83
C VAL A 72 -13.16 -13.73 11.02
N ALA A 73 -13.11 -13.74 9.69
CA ALA A 73 -14.14 -14.36 8.87
C ALA A 73 -14.31 -15.86 9.22
N ALA A 74 -13.19 -16.60 9.34
CA ALA A 74 -13.21 -18.01 9.72
C ALA A 74 -13.71 -18.25 11.15
N ALA A 75 -13.43 -17.33 12.08
CA ALA A 75 -13.90 -17.40 13.47
C ALA A 75 -15.40 -17.08 13.62
N PHE A 76 -15.97 -16.32 12.70
CA PHE A 76 -17.39 -15.89 12.71
C PHE A 76 -18.07 -16.25 11.38
N PRO A 77 -18.31 -17.54 11.11
CA PRO A 77 -18.82 -18.02 9.82
C PRO A 77 -20.17 -17.40 9.42
N GLN A 78 -21.03 -17.09 10.40
CA GLN A 78 -22.30 -16.40 10.15
C GLN A 78 -22.13 -14.99 9.57
N HIS A 79 -21.02 -14.30 9.88
CA HIS A 79 -20.72 -12.99 9.29
C HIS A 79 -20.08 -13.15 7.91
N GLN A 80 -19.21 -14.15 7.74
CA GLN A 80 -18.63 -14.48 6.44
C GLN A 80 -19.71 -14.85 5.41
N GLU A 81 -20.72 -15.63 5.79
CA GLU A 81 -21.83 -16.01 4.92
C GLU A 81 -22.62 -14.79 4.45
N ARG A 82 -23.01 -13.90 5.38
CA ARG A 82 -23.74 -12.67 5.03
C ARG A 82 -22.93 -11.70 4.16
N ILE A 83 -21.62 -11.59 4.39
CA ILE A 83 -20.71 -10.81 3.54
C ILE A 83 -20.69 -11.40 2.14
N LYS A 84 -20.60 -12.72 2.02
CA LYS A 84 -20.66 -13.40 0.72
C LYS A 84 -21.99 -13.15 0.02
N GLU A 85 -23.11 -13.23 0.72
CA GLU A 85 -24.44 -12.91 0.17
C GLU A 85 -24.49 -11.49 -0.40
N GLU A 86 -24.04 -10.48 0.36
CA GLU A 86 -24.01 -9.09 -0.08
C GLU A 86 -23.10 -8.90 -1.32
N ILE A 87 -21.92 -9.54 -1.33
CA ILE A 87 -21.01 -9.51 -2.50
C ILE A 87 -21.69 -10.12 -3.73
N MET A 88 -22.37 -11.25 -3.58
CA MET A 88 -23.05 -11.91 -4.70
C MET A 88 -24.26 -11.11 -5.20
N GLU A 89 -24.95 -10.38 -4.32
CA GLU A 89 -26.07 -9.52 -4.69
C GLU A 89 -25.60 -8.28 -5.48
N VAL A 90 -24.50 -7.64 -5.06
CA VAL A 90 -24.02 -6.38 -5.64
C VAL A 90 -23.12 -6.59 -6.86
N ILE A 91 -22.24 -7.58 -6.81
CA ILE A 91 -21.20 -7.80 -7.82
C ILE A 91 -21.56 -8.99 -8.71
N GLY A 92 -22.04 -10.08 -8.11
CA GLY A 92 -22.33 -11.32 -8.82
C GLY A 92 -21.06 -12.07 -9.28
N PRO A 93 -21.22 -13.19 -10.00
CA PRO A 93 -20.10 -14.03 -10.43
C PRO A 93 -19.43 -13.58 -11.74
N GLU A 94 -20.04 -12.65 -12.47
CA GLU A 94 -19.68 -12.34 -13.86
C GLU A 94 -18.58 -11.28 -14.00
N ARG A 95 -18.24 -10.58 -12.91
CA ARG A 95 -17.23 -9.50 -12.94
C ARG A 95 -16.42 -9.45 -11.64
N ASP A 96 -15.23 -8.85 -11.77
CA ASP A 96 -14.39 -8.54 -10.63
C ASP A 96 -14.91 -7.33 -9.81
N PRO A 97 -14.57 -7.26 -8.51
CA PRO A 97 -14.91 -6.11 -7.66
C PRO A 97 -14.17 -4.84 -8.08
N GLU A 98 -14.88 -3.71 -8.03
CA GLU A 98 -14.32 -2.37 -8.19
C GLU A 98 -14.41 -1.57 -6.90
N TYR A 99 -13.55 -0.55 -6.73
CA TYR A 99 -13.55 0.29 -5.54
C TYR A 99 -14.91 0.98 -5.28
N GLN A 100 -15.66 1.29 -6.34
CA GLN A 100 -16.95 1.98 -6.19
C GLN A 100 -18.04 1.09 -5.59
N ASP A 101 -17.93 -0.24 -5.73
CA ASP A 101 -18.92 -1.20 -5.20
C ASP A 101 -19.06 -1.12 -3.69
N ILE A 102 -18.01 -0.67 -2.99
CA ILE A 102 -18.00 -0.55 -1.53
C ILE A 102 -19.14 0.33 -0.99
N LYS A 103 -19.61 1.28 -1.78
CA LYS A 103 -20.74 2.17 -1.42
C LYS A 103 -22.07 1.42 -1.36
N SER A 104 -22.19 0.33 -2.12
CA SER A 104 -23.36 -0.53 -2.17
C SER A 104 -23.21 -1.78 -1.29
N MET A 105 -22.07 -1.95 -0.60
CA MET A 105 -21.79 -3.09 0.29
C MET A 105 -21.56 -2.65 1.74
N PRO A 106 -22.57 -2.05 2.42
CA PRO A 106 -22.42 -1.51 3.76
C PRO A 106 -22.04 -2.54 4.82
N LEU A 107 -22.48 -3.81 4.71
CA LEU A 107 -22.11 -4.86 5.65
C LEU A 107 -20.63 -5.21 5.51
N THR A 108 -20.16 -5.43 4.29
CA THR A 108 -18.76 -5.72 3.97
C THR A 108 -17.87 -4.55 4.40
N HIS A 109 -18.28 -3.31 4.12
CA HIS A 109 -17.54 -2.12 4.56
C HIS A 109 -17.47 -2.02 6.09
N SER A 110 -18.59 -2.27 6.78
CA SER A 110 -18.63 -2.24 8.25
C SER A 110 -17.78 -3.35 8.87
N PHE A 111 -17.75 -4.55 8.28
CA PHE A 111 -16.86 -5.62 8.70
C PHE A 111 -15.39 -5.23 8.54
N ILE A 112 -15.03 -4.58 7.41
CA ILE A 112 -13.70 -4.03 7.17
C ILE A 112 -13.28 -3.08 8.31
N LEU A 113 -14.14 -2.11 8.60
CA LEU A 113 -13.89 -1.13 9.64
C LEU A 113 -13.79 -1.75 11.03
N GLU A 114 -14.64 -2.73 11.35
CA GLU A 114 -14.65 -3.35 12.67
C GLU A 114 -13.42 -4.22 12.93
N VAL A 115 -12.94 -4.96 11.94
CA VAL A 115 -11.66 -5.69 12.06
C VAL A 115 -10.51 -4.72 12.22
N MET A 116 -10.46 -3.63 11.46
CA MET A 116 -9.40 -2.62 11.61
C MET A 116 -9.44 -1.92 12.97
N ARG A 117 -10.64 -1.70 13.54
CA ARG A 117 -10.82 -1.13 14.88
C ARG A 117 -10.39 -2.10 15.98
N TRP A 118 -10.70 -3.38 15.84
CA TRP A 118 -10.40 -4.41 16.85
C TRP A 118 -8.95 -4.92 16.78
N LYS A 119 -8.42 -5.07 15.57
CA LYS A 119 -7.08 -5.58 15.26
C LYS A 119 -6.17 -4.47 14.72
N THR A 120 -6.15 -3.34 15.43
CA THR A 120 -5.28 -2.21 15.13
C THR A 120 -3.82 -2.67 15.02
N ILE A 121 -3.20 -2.46 13.84
CA ILE A 121 -1.85 -2.95 13.54
C ILE A 121 -0.79 -2.31 14.44
N SER A 122 -0.97 -1.04 14.83
CA SER A 122 -0.04 -0.31 15.68
C SER A 122 -0.78 0.45 16.77
N PRO A 123 -1.20 -0.19 17.88
CA PRO A 123 -2.05 0.41 18.90
C PRO A 123 -1.37 1.54 19.69
N LEU A 124 -0.03 1.57 19.71
CA LEU A 124 0.77 2.59 20.41
C LEU A 124 1.54 3.52 19.47
N ASN A 125 1.25 3.46 18.15
CA ASN A 125 2.04 4.13 17.11
C ASN A 125 3.55 3.76 17.16
N VAL A 126 4.35 4.47 16.37
CA VAL A 126 5.81 4.38 16.38
C VAL A 126 6.35 5.45 17.33
N ALA A 127 7.41 5.14 18.07
CA ALA A 127 8.08 6.13 18.93
C ALA A 127 8.64 7.30 18.09
N HIS A 128 8.42 8.53 18.57
CA HIS A 128 8.91 9.76 17.95
C HIS A 128 10.23 10.23 18.56
#